data_AF-A0A5D4K5I6-F1
#
_entry.id   AF-A0A5D4K5I6-F1
#
_cell.length_a   1.000
_cell.length_b   1.000
_cell.length_c   1.000
_cell.angle_alpha   90.00
_cell.angle_beta   90.00
_cell.angle_gamma   90.00
#
_symmetry.space_group_name_H-M   'P 1'
#
loop_
_entity.id
_entity.type
_entity.pdbx_description
1 polymer ?
#
loop_
_entity_poly.entity_id
_entity_poly.type
_entity_poly.pdbx_seq_one_letter_code
_entity_poly.pdbx_strand_id
1 'polypeptide(L)'
;MASFVLDKRGLTLIELLAVVVILGIISSIAVIAVLGVICDTEEEVCEANQLQLEKEYHQDLILNEVEHSDFRFTSYLVKFGEVCPVTGDITYVDGHVECIEHGDSAESGEEEEDDSGDNGVPFL
;
A
#
# COMPACT_ATOMS: atom_id res chain seq x y z
N MET A 1 31.23 34.81 2.82
CA MET A 1 30.05 35.66 2.55
C MET A 1 30.32 36.46 1.29
N ALA A 2 29.87 35.99 0.14
CA ALA A 2 30.02 36.74 -1.11
C ALA A 2 28.94 37.83 -1.15
N SER A 3 29.31 39.06 -0.79
CA SER A 3 28.44 40.24 -0.94
C SER A 3 28.48 40.70 -2.39
N PHE A 4 27.39 40.48 -3.13
CA PHE A 4 27.21 41.00 -4.49
C PHE A 4 26.46 42.34 -4.41
N VAL A 5 27.15 43.45 -4.66
CA VAL A 5 26.52 44.75 -4.89
C VAL A 5 26.19 44.82 -6.39
N LEU A 6 24.90 44.78 -6.73
CA LEU A 6 24.39 44.80 -8.12
C LEU A 6 23.47 46.00 -8.35
N ASP A 7 23.75 46.74 -9.42
CA ASP A 7 22.91 47.82 -9.94
C ASP A 7 21.56 47.28 -10.42
N LYS A 8 20.44 47.85 -9.93
CA LYS A 8 19.10 47.25 -9.92
C LYS A 8 18.37 47.16 -11.28
N ARG A 9 19.05 47.34 -12.42
CA ARG A 9 18.38 47.52 -13.73
C ARG A 9 18.63 46.41 -14.78
N GLY A 10 19.20 45.27 -14.38
CA GLY A 10 19.43 44.13 -15.29
C GLY A 10 19.42 42.75 -14.64
N LEU A 11 18.88 42.61 -13.42
CA LEU A 11 19.04 41.40 -12.59
C LEU A 11 18.02 40.28 -12.85
N THR A 12 16.96 40.51 -13.62
CA THR A 12 15.84 39.55 -13.66
C THR A 12 16.21 38.20 -14.26
N LEU A 13 17.00 38.15 -15.33
CA LEU A 13 17.32 36.89 -16.00
C LEU A 13 18.31 36.03 -15.20
N ILE A 14 19.35 36.63 -14.62
CA ILE A 14 20.36 35.89 -13.84
C ILE A 14 19.81 35.44 -12.48
N GLU A 15 18.95 36.25 -11.86
CA GLU A 15 18.29 35.91 -10.61
C GLU A 15 17.30 34.76 -10.81
N LEU A 16 16.47 34.82 -11.86
CA LEU A 16 15.59 33.72 -12.22
C LEU A 16 16.36 32.45 -12.62
N LEU A 17 17.50 32.59 -13.32
CA LEU A 17 18.37 31.46 -13.63
C LEU A 17 18.86 30.76 -12.37
N ALA A 18 19.35 31.51 -11.38
CA ALA A 18 19.81 30.97 -10.10
C ALA A 18 18.68 30.21 -9.38
N VAL A 19 17.46 30.74 -9.37
CA VAL A 19 16.30 30.08 -8.76
C VAL A 19 15.94 28.78 -9.48
N VAL A 20 15.87 28.77 -10.81
CA VAL A 20 15.55 27.57 -11.59
C VAL A 20 16.61 26.48 -11.41
N VAL A 21 17.90 26.85 -11.33
CA VAL A 21 18.98 25.89 -11.07
C VAL A 21 18.81 25.23 -9.70
N ILE A 22 18.54 26.01 -8.65
CA ILE A 22 18.33 25.47 -7.29
C ILE A 22 17.08 24.57 -7.27
N LEU A 23 15.98 25.01 -7.86
CA LEU A 23 14.75 24.22 -7.95
C LEU A 23 14.94 22.94 -8.77
N GLY A 24 15.72 22.97 -9.85
CA GLY A 24 16.03 21.79 -10.66
C GLY A 24 16.78 20.72 -9.87
N ILE A 25 17.78 21.13 -9.08
CA ILE A 25 18.53 20.21 -8.22
C ILE A 25 17.60 19.59 -7.18
N ILE A 26 16.79 20.39 -6.48
CA ILE A 26 15.86 19.88 -5.47
C ILE A 26 14.83 18.94 -6.11
N SER A 27 14.26 19.34 -7.25
CA SER A 27 13.25 18.55 -7.96
C SER A 27 13.80 17.21 -8.42
N SER A 28 15.06 17.13 -8.87
CA SER A 28 15.65 15.85 -9.30
C SER A 28 15.74 14.83 -8.16
N ILE A 29 16.08 15.25 -6.95
CA ILE A 29 16.18 14.37 -5.78
C ILE A 29 14.77 14.00 -5.28
N ALA A 30 13.85 14.97 -5.28
CA ALA A 30 12.48 14.77 -4.84
C ALA A 30 11.76 13.71 -5.67
N VAL A 31 11.93 13.71 -7.00
CA VAL A 31 11.27 12.71 -7.88
C VAL A 31 11.71 11.29 -7.54
N ILE A 32 13.02 11.04 -7.40
CA ILE A 32 13.53 9.70 -7.08
C ILE A 32 13.02 9.24 -5.71
N ALA A 33 13.02 10.13 -4.72
CA ALA A 33 12.53 9.81 -3.38
C ALA A 33 11.04 9.45 -3.36
N VAL A 34 10.21 10.21 -4.08
CA VAL A 34 8.76 9.95 -4.13
C VAL A 34 8.44 8.66 -4.88
N LEU A 35 9.17 8.34 -5.95
CA LEU A 35 8.96 7.09 -6.68
C LEU A 35 9.22 5.86 -5.81
N GLY A 36 10.27 5.87 -4.99
CA GLY A 36 10.53 4.77 -4.05
C GLY A 36 9.39 4.60 -3.05
N VAL A 37 8.96 5.70 -2.41
CA VAL A 37 7.86 5.68 -1.45
C VAL A 37 6.56 5.17 -2.08
N ILE A 38 6.26 5.54 -3.34
CA ILE A 38 5.06 5.05 -4.01
C ILE A 38 5.11 3.52 -4.14
N CYS A 39 6.21 2.95 -4.62
CA CYS A 39 6.33 1.50 -4.77
C CYS A 39 6.18 0.77 -3.42
N ASP A 40 6.85 1.26 -2.38
CA ASP A 40 6.74 0.68 -1.03
C ASP A 40 5.29 0.75 -0.53
N THR A 41 4.60 1.88 -0.73
CA THR A 41 3.19 2.02 -0.33
C THR A 41 2.23 1.16 -1.15
N GLU A 42 2.53 0.90 -2.42
CA GLU A 42 1.74 0.02 -3.28
C GLU A 42 1.80 -1.43 -2.79
N GLU A 43 2.99 -1.88 -2.38
CA GLU A 43 3.23 -3.20 -1.77
C GLU A 43 2.52 -3.33 -0.42
N GLU A 44 2.74 -2.38 0.50
CA GLU A 44 2.13 -2.38 1.85
C GLU A 44 0.58 -2.38 1.79
N VAL A 45 0.00 -1.58 0.88
CA VAL A 45 -1.46 -1.54 0.72
C VAL A 45 -1.98 -2.84 0.13
N CYS A 46 -1.26 -3.43 -0.82
CA CYS A 46 -1.63 -4.71 -1.40
C CYS A 46 -1.64 -5.81 -0.33
N GLU A 47 -0.59 -5.91 0.48
CA GLU A 47 -0.46 -6.88 1.57
C GLU A 47 -1.57 -6.70 2.62
N ALA A 48 -1.82 -5.46 3.06
CA ALA A 48 -2.86 -5.19 4.05
C ALA A 48 -4.26 -5.57 3.54
N ASN A 49 -4.56 -5.26 2.27
CA ASN A 49 -5.84 -5.58 1.66
C ASN A 49 -6.00 -7.09 1.43
N GLN A 50 -4.94 -7.78 1.03
CA GLN A 50 -4.90 -9.24 0.88
C GLN A 50 -5.19 -9.93 2.21
N LEU A 51 -4.52 -9.53 3.29
CA LEU A 51 -4.75 -10.06 4.63
C LEU A 51 -6.18 -9.81 5.11
N GLN A 52 -6.74 -8.63 4.80
CA GLN A 52 -8.13 -8.33 5.12
C GLN A 52 -9.09 -9.22 4.33
N LEU A 53 -8.88 -9.34 3.01
CA LEU A 53 -9.68 -10.19 2.14
C LEU A 53 -9.62 -11.66 2.57
N GLU A 54 -8.43 -12.16 2.92
CA GLU A 54 -8.25 -13.53 3.42
C GLU A 54 -9.10 -13.78 4.66
N LYS A 55 -8.99 -12.89 5.66
CA LYS A 55 -9.74 -13.01 6.92
C LYS A 55 -11.25 -12.97 6.68
N GLU A 56 -11.73 -12.01 5.90
CA GLU A 56 -13.17 -11.84 5.63
C GLU A 56 -13.72 -13.01 4.80
N TYR A 57 -12.98 -13.47 3.79
CA TYR A 57 -13.38 -14.61 2.97
C TYR A 57 -13.36 -15.91 3.79
N HIS A 58 -12.33 -16.13 4.61
CA HIS A 58 -12.26 -17.30 5.49
C HIS A 58 -13.42 -17.32 6.50
N GLN A 59 -13.78 -16.16 7.06
CA GLN A 59 -14.96 -16.04 7.91
C GLN A 59 -16.26 -16.36 7.14
N ASP A 60 -16.41 -15.94 5.89
CA ASP A 60 -17.57 -16.28 5.05
C ASP A 60 -17.69 -17.78 4.80
N LEU A 61 -16.56 -18.46 4.56
CA LEU A 61 -16.52 -19.93 4.40
C LEU A 61 -17.01 -20.65 5.66
N ILE A 62 -16.54 -20.23 6.84
CA ILE A 62 -16.93 -20.82 8.12
C ILE A 62 -18.40 -20.54 8.44
N LEU A 63 -18.82 -19.26 8.37
CA LEU A 63 -20.15 -18.84 8.82
C LEU A 63 -21.27 -19.40 7.95
N ASN A 64 -21.02 -19.58 6.65
CA ASN A 64 -22.02 -20.13 5.73
C ASN A 64 -21.86 -21.65 5.54
N GLU A 65 -20.89 -22.29 6.20
CA GLU A 65 -20.56 -23.72 6.04
C GLU A 65 -20.35 -24.13 4.58
N VAL A 66 -19.59 -23.31 3.83
CA VAL A 66 -19.30 -23.54 2.40
C VAL A 66 -17.81 -23.72 2.20
N GLU A 67 -17.46 -24.61 1.27
CA GLU A 67 -16.07 -24.82 0.86
C GLU A 67 -15.62 -23.78 -0.18
N HIS A 68 -14.31 -23.53 -0.19
CA HIS A 68 -13.68 -22.71 -1.21
C HIS A 68 -13.93 -23.29 -2.62
N SER A 69 -14.16 -22.40 -3.59
CA SER A 69 -14.06 -22.72 -5.01
C SER A 69 -13.65 -21.45 -5.76
N ASP A 70 -12.90 -21.59 -6.85
CA ASP A 70 -12.43 -20.46 -7.65
C ASP A 70 -13.58 -19.51 -8.04
N PHE A 71 -14.71 -20.06 -8.50
CA PHE A 71 -15.86 -19.27 -8.91
C PHE A 71 -16.45 -18.44 -7.76
N ARG A 72 -16.49 -18.99 -6.54
CA ARG A 72 -16.94 -18.25 -5.35
C ARG A 72 -15.97 -17.15 -4.97
N PHE A 73 -14.69 -17.46 -4.98
CA PHE A 73 -13.66 -16.49 -4.67
C PHE A 73 -13.67 -15.33 -5.65
N THR A 74 -13.75 -15.58 -6.96
CA THR A 74 -13.89 -14.52 -7.97
C THR A 74 -15.15 -13.68 -7.77
N SER A 75 -16.28 -14.32 -7.44
CA SER A 75 -17.53 -13.62 -7.13
C SER A 75 -17.41 -12.75 -5.87
N TYR A 76 -16.67 -13.22 -4.87
CA TYR A 76 -16.39 -12.48 -3.65
C TYR A 76 -15.45 -11.29 -3.91
N LEU A 77 -14.37 -11.50 -4.67
CA LEU A 77 -13.40 -10.47 -5.05
C LEU A 77 -14.08 -9.29 -5.76
N VAL A 78 -15.02 -9.57 -6.68
CA VAL A 78 -15.79 -8.52 -7.37
C VAL A 78 -16.64 -7.69 -6.39
N LYS A 79 -17.12 -8.29 -5.29
CA LYS A 79 -17.87 -7.56 -4.25
C LYS A 79 -16.96 -6.79 -3.32
N PHE A 80 -15.79 -7.33 -3.01
CA PHE A 80 -14.78 -6.70 -2.16
C PHE A 80 -14.22 -5.44 -2.82
N GLY A 81 -13.87 -5.52 -4.11
CA GLY A 81 -13.40 -4.39 -4.90
C GLY A 81 -11.91 -4.46 -5.22
N GLU A 82 -11.27 -3.31 -5.25
CA GLU A 82 -9.85 -3.17 -5.60
C GLU A 82 -8.96 -3.55 -4.41
N VAL A 83 -8.14 -4.59 -4.59
CA VAL A 83 -7.18 -5.08 -3.59
C VAL A 83 -5.77 -4.55 -3.88
N CYS A 84 -5.36 -4.62 -5.14
CA CYS A 84 -4.02 -4.25 -5.58
C CYS A 84 -4.05 -2.91 -6.35
N PRO A 85 -3.28 -1.89 -5.92
CA PRO A 85 -3.28 -0.56 -6.54
C PRO A 85 -2.67 -0.55 -7.96
N VAL A 86 -1.83 -1.52 -8.29
CA VAL A 86 -1.23 -1.67 -9.63
C VAL A 86 -2.01 -2.62 -10.52
N THR A 87 -3.24 -3.02 -10.13
CA THR A 87 -4.08 -3.97 -10.87
C THR A 87 -3.46 -5.37 -10.99
N GLY A 88 -2.80 -5.83 -9.92
CA GLY A 88 -2.32 -7.20 -9.83
C GLY A 88 -3.46 -8.22 -9.74
N ASP A 89 -3.26 -9.38 -10.36
CA ASP A 89 -4.19 -10.50 -10.27
C ASP A 89 -4.13 -11.15 -8.89
N ILE A 90 -5.30 -11.39 -8.31
CA ILE A 90 -5.47 -11.95 -6.97
C ILE A 90 -5.98 -13.38 -7.07
N THR A 91 -5.28 -14.31 -6.42
CA THR A 91 -5.62 -15.75 -6.38
C THR A 91 -5.78 -16.23 -4.95
N TYR A 92 -6.45 -17.37 -4.76
CA TYR A 92 -6.56 -18.04 -3.46
C TYR A 92 -5.93 -19.41 -3.57
N VAL A 93 -4.84 -19.64 -2.84
CA VAL A 93 -4.03 -20.87 -2.91
C VAL A 93 -3.75 -21.33 -1.48
N ASP A 94 -3.99 -22.62 -1.20
CA ASP A 94 -3.66 -23.27 0.08
C ASP A 94 -4.17 -22.58 1.36
N GLY A 95 -5.25 -21.80 1.27
CA GLY A 95 -5.83 -21.09 2.40
C GLY A 95 -5.52 -19.60 2.43
N HIS A 96 -4.57 -19.15 1.61
CA HIS A 96 -4.08 -17.79 1.55
C HIS A 96 -4.53 -17.07 0.29
N VAL A 97 -4.69 -15.75 0.39
CA VAL A 97 -4.85 -14.91 -0.79
C VAL A 97 -3.45 -14.53 -1.25
N GLU A 98 -3.16 -14.61 -2.54
CA GLU A 98 -1.86 -14.28 -3.15
C GLU A 98 -2.04 -13.22 -4.26
N CYS A 99 -1.11 -12.27 -4.36
CA CYS A 99 -1.01 -11.34 -5.48
C CYS A 99 0.15 -11.75 -6.40
N ILE A 100 -0.08 -11.77 -7.72
CA ILE A 100 0.97 -12.16 -8.68
C ILE A 100 2.07 -11.09 -8.79
N GLU A 101 1.72 -9.82 -8.62
CA GLU A 101 2.64 -8.68 -8.78
C GLU A 101 3.46 -8.41 -7.51
N HIS A 102 2.85 -8.61 -6.33
CA HIS A 102 3.48 -8.41 -5.03
C HIS A 102 3.48 -9.77 -4.31
N GLY A 103 4.62 -10.46 -4.38
CA GLY A 103 4.75 -11.78 -3.76
C GLY A 103 4.75 -11.68 -2.23
N ASP A 104 4.17 -12.68 -1.58
CA ASP A 104 4.10 -12.72 -0.11
C ASP A 104 5.51 -12.80 0.49
N SER A 105 5.94 -11.71 1.11
CA SER A 105 6.96 -11.75 2.15
C SER A 105 6.32 -12.34 3.41
N ALA A 106 6.01 -13.64 3.37
CA ALA A 106 5.60 -14.40 4.54
C ALA A 106 6.78 -14.46 5.55
N GLU A 107 7.01 -13.36 6.24
CA GLU A 107 7.66 -13.33 7.54
C GLU A 107 6.55 -13.61 8.57
N SER A 108 6.43 -14.89 8.90
CA SER A 108 5.69 -15.42 10.03
C SER A 108 5.79 -14.54 11.27
N GLY A 109 4.76 -13.73 11.53
CA GLY A 109 4.43 -13.22 12.85
C GLY A 109 3.82 -14.35 13.69
N GLU A 110 4.65 -15.32 14.08
CA GLU A 110 4.35 -16.18 15.21
C GLU A 110 4.35 -15.31 16.48
N GLU A 111 3.17 -14.89 16.93
CA GLU A 111 2.90 -14.64 18.34
C GLU A 111 1.68 -15.48 18.75
N GLU A 112 1.98 -16.67 19.25
CA GLU A 112 1.08 -17.56 19.97
C GLU A 112 0.82 -17.05 21.41
N GLU A 113 -0.37 -17.38 21.91
CA GLU A 113 -0.83 -17.51 23.31
C GLU A 113 -1.44 -16.30 24.09
N ASP A 114 -2.76 -16.48 24.31
CA ASP A 114 -3.55 -16.32 25.55
C ASP A 114 -3.89 -14.90 26.08
N ASP A 115 -5.16 -14.50 25.91
CA ASP A 115 -5.96 -14.21 27.11
C ASP A 115 -7.40 -14.70 26.94
N SER A 116 -7.69 -15.79 27.62
CA SER A 116 -9.02 -16.30 27.92
C SER A 116 -9.81 -15.28 28.77
N GLY A 117 -10.37 -14.26 28.12
CA GLY A 117 -11.23 -13.25 28.75
C GLY A 117 -12.70 -13.38 28.35
N ASP A 118 -13.41 -14.36 28.93
CA ASP A 118 -14.88 -14.40 28.96
C ASP A 118 -15.42 -13.03 29.43
N ASN A 119 -16.08 -12.31 28.51
CA ASN A 119 -17.00 -11.24 28.86
C ASN A 119 -18.16 -11.25 27.86
N GLY A 120 -19.10 -12.18 28.08
CA GLY A 120 -20.40 -12.16 27.42
C GLY A 120 -21.07 -10.79 27.51
N VAL A 121 -21.29 -10.16 26.36
CA VAL A 121 -22.07 -8.93 26.23
C VAL A 121 -23.58 -9.27 26.23
N PRO A 122 -24.41 -8.65 27.09
CA PRO A 122 -25.86 -8.88 27.09
C PRO A 122 -26.51 -8.19 25.89
N PHE A 123 -27.24 -8.97 25.06
CA PHE A 123 -28.18 -8.39 24.11
C PHE A 123 -29.41 -7.87 24.87
N LEU A 124 -29.74 -6.59 24.67
CA LEU A 124 -31.03 -5.98 24.99
C LEU A 124 -32.01 -6.17 23.84
#